data_AF-A0A958QL09-F1
#
_entry.id   AF-A0A958QL09-F1
#
_cell.length_a   1.000
_cell.length_b   1.000
_cell.length_c   1.000
_cell.angle_alpha   90.00
_cell.angle_beta   90.00
_cell.angle_gamma   90.00
#
_symmetry.space_group_name_H-M   'P 1'
#
loop_
_entity.id
_entity.type
_entity.pdbx_description
1 polymer ?
#
loop_
_entity_poly.entity_id
_entity_poly.type
_entity_poly.pdbx_seq_one_letter_code
_entity_poly.pdbx_strand_id
1 'polypeptide(L)'
;FGSMEEISWFQRIADINAGEFFLTHNKQAETNLHNLKVGEVGINKLIFGKILFLGLITHNVILPLMSIKRPKIRHWVESKGFFLPPLQLVATYLALAIILQAFVSHRREKELLEVIGAIHYFTSVFLTYGLGIGYSKPILSNLEEKRRTTLLFSILLFFLVYIAWILGNMSLKDFLLK
;
A
#
# COMPACT_ATOMS: atom_id res chain seq x y z
N PHE A 1 1.38 0.48 8.09
CA PHE A 1 2.55 0.68 7.18
C PHE A 1 3.85 0.34 7.87
N GLY A 2 4.31 -0.91 7.69
CA GLY A 2 5.47 -1.50 8.35
C GLY A 2 6.79 -1.30 7.62
N SER A 3 7.10 -0.08 7.16
CA SER A 3 8.47 0.17 6.67
C SER A 3 9.45 -0.09 7.81
N MET A 4 10.39 -1.02 7.62
CA MET A 4 11.36 -1.48 8.62
C MET A 4 10.80 -2.46 9.67
N GLU A 5 9.54 -2.87 9.56
CA GLU A 5 9.01 -4.00 10.34
C GLU A 5 9.68 -5.30 9.88
N GLU A 6 10.09 -5.40 8.62
CA GLU A 6 10.81 -6.56 8.07
C GLU A 6 12.13 -6.83 8.81
N ILE A 7 12.78 -5.78 9.32
CA ILE A 7 13.98 -5.91 10.16
C ILE A 7 13.62 -6.62 11.47
N SER A 8 12.50 -6.26 12.09
CA SER A 8 11.98 -6.92 13.28
C SER A 8 11.68 -8.39 13.04
N TRP A 9 11.02 -8.71 11.92
CA TRP A 9 10.75 -10.09 11.54
C TRP A 9 12.04 -10.90 11.44
N PHE A 10 13.06 -10.36 10.77
CA PHE A 10 14.36 -11.02 10.67
C PHE A 10 15.01 -11.21 12.05
N GLN A 11 15.00 -10.20 12.92
CA GLN A 11 15.56 -10.32 14.27
C GLN A 11 14.90 -11.42 15.09
N ARG A 12 13.57 -11.56 15.01
CA ARG A 12 12.84 -12.63 15.72
C ARG A 12 13.18 -14.01 15.20
N ILE A 13 13.33 -14.17 13.89
CA ILE A 13 13.69 -15.46 13.26
C ILE A 13 15.13 -15.84 13.60
N ALA A 14 16.03 -14.87 13.60
CA ALA A 14 17.46 -15.08 13.82
C ALA A 14 17.88 -14.97 15.31
N ASP A 15 16.92 -14.78 16.22
CA ASP A 15 17.13 -14.58 17.66
C ASP A 15 18.17 -13.47 17.97
N ILE A 16 18.12 -12.39 17.19
CA ILE A 16 19.05 -11.26 17.32
C ILE A 16 18.49 -10.26 18.32
N ASN A 17 19.17 -10.15 19.47
CA ASN A 17 18.88 -9.14 20.47
C ASN A 17 19.14 -7.72 19.97
N ALA A 18 18.29 -6.78 20.40
CA ALA A 18 18.51 -5.37 20.10
C ALA A 18 19.60 -4.75 20.98
N GLY A 19 20.32 -3.76 20.42
CA GLY A 19 21.31 -3.00 21.16
C GLY A 19 20.71 -2.11 22.25
N GLU A 20 21.54 -1.67 23.21
CA GLU A 20 21.14 -0.91 24.40
C GLU A 20 20.28 0.34 24.10
N PHE A 21 20.61 1.07 23.02
CA PHE A 21 19.82 2.20 22.57
C PHE A 21 18.35 1.81 22.27
N PHE A 22 18.15 0.69 21.57
CA PHE A 22 16.83 0.25 21.16
C PHE A 22 16.03 -0.37 22.31
N LEU A 23 16.69 -1.02 23.27
CA LEU A 23 16.02 -1.53 24.47
C LEU A 23 15.29 -0.43 25.25
N THR A 24 15.81 0.79 25.22
CA THR A 24 15.26 1.96 25.95
C THR A 24 14.35 2.83 25.09
N HIS A 25 14.64 2.94 23.79
CA HIS A 25 13.95 3.86 22.88
C HIS A 25 13.02 3.19 21.87
N ASN A 26 12.95 1.86 21.83
CA ASN A 26 12.05 1.11 20.95
C ASN A 26 10.92 0.46 21.77
N LYS A 27 9.69 0.53 21.28
CA LYS A 27 8.50 -0.03 21.94
C LYS A 27 8.49 -1.55 22.03
N GLN A 28 9.21 -2.22 21.13
CA GLN A 28 9.23 -3.68 21.01
C GLN A 28 10.61 -4.27 21.29
N ALA A 29 11.55 -3.45 21.78
CA ALA A 29 12.95 -3.86 21.99
C ALA A 29 13.59 -4.43 20.71
N GLU A 30 13.32 -3.79 19.57
CA GLU A 30 13.81 -4.18 18.25
C GLU A 30 14.71 -3.11 17.63
N THR A 31 15.61 -3.52 16.75
CA THR A 31 16.56 -2.66 16.01
C THR A 31 15.92 -2.13 14.73
N ASN A 32 14.77 -1.46 14.88
CA ASN A 32 14.09 -0.80 13.79
C ASN A 32 13.77 0.67 14.14
N LEU A 33 13.55 1.50 13.13
CA LEU A 33 13.06 2.87 13.34
C LEU A 33 11.54 2.91 13.47
N HIS A 34 10.84 1.88 13.01
CA HIS A 34 9.37 1.81 13.00
C HIS A 34 8.79 1.86 14.42
N ASN A 35 9.44 1.18 15.35
CA ASN A 35 8.99 1.04 16.74
C ASN A 35 9.70 2.01 17.69
N LEU A 36 10.56 2.91 17.18
CA LEU A 36 11.16 3.96 18.01
C LEU A 36 10.11 4.91 18.58
N LYS A 37 10.39 5.41 19.77
CA LYS A 37 9.61 6.42 20.49
C LYS A 37 10.51 7.54 21.02
N VAL A 38 9.95 8.74 21.08
CA VAL A 38 10.52 9.88 21.81
C VAL A 38 9.54 10.20 22.94
N GLY A 39 9.94 9.91 24.18
CA GLY A 39 9.02 9.87 25.31
C GLY A 39 7.93 8.82 25.09
N GLU A 40 6.66 9.23 25.12
CA GLU A 40 5.51 8.34 24.86
C GLU A 40 5.11 8.26 23.37
N VAL A 41 5.62 9.18 22.54
CA VAL A 41 5.20 9.34 21.16
C VAL A 41 6.01 8.43 20.25
N GLY A 42 5.35 7.56 19.49
CA GLY A 42 6.00 6.73 18.47
C GLY A 42 6.42 7.54 17.24
N ILE A 43 7.66 7.38 16.79
CA ILE A 43 8.21 8.05 15.60
C ILE A 43 7.43 7.65 14.35
N ASN A 44 6.95 6.40 14.26
CA ASN A 44 6.05 5.96 13.19
C ASN A 44 4.82 6.85 13.00
N LYS A 45 4.14 7.17 14.10
CA LYS A 45 2.93 8.00 14.05
C LYS A 45 3.26 9.44 13.69
N LEU A 46 4.39 9.95 14.18
CA LEU A 46 4.77 11.35 14.01
C LEU A 46 5.31 11.67 12.61
N ILE A 47 6.19 10.81 12.09
CA ILE A 47 6.95 11.07 10.86
C ILE A 47 6.43 10.21 9.72
N PHE A 48 6.44 8.88 9.88
CA PHE A 48 6.10 7.96 8.79
C PHE A 48 4.64 8.13 8.35
N GLY A 49 3.69 8.23 9.28
CA GLY A 49 2.29 8.43 8.93
C GLY A 49 2.04 9.72 8.14
N LYS A 50 2.68 10.83 8.52
CA LYS A 50 2.51 12.13 7.85
C LYS A 50 3.20 12.17 6.49
N ILE A 51 4.44 11.69 6.40
CA ILE A 51 5.18 11.62 5.14
C ILE A 51 4.46 10.71 4.16
N LEU A 52 4.02 9.54 4.62
CA LEU A 52 3.24 8.62 3.81
C LEU A 52 1.95 9.28 3.33
N PHE A 53 1.17 9.88 4.23
CA PHE A 53 -0.07 10.56 3.84
C PHE A 53 0.19 11.64 2.77
N LEU A 54 1.22 12.47 2.97
CA LEU A 54 1.62 13.49 2.00
C LEU A 54 2.04 12.86 0.65
N GLY A 55 2.83 11.79 0.68
CA GLY A 55 3.23 11.05 -0.51
C GLY A 55 2.04 10.45 -1.25
N LEU A 56 1.13 9.79 -0.52
CA LEU A 56 -0.08 9.16 -1.07
C LEU A 56 -1.00 10.20 -1.73
N ILE A 57 -1.29 11.33 -1.06
CA ILE A 57 -2.16 12.35 -1.63
C ILE A 57 -1.50 13.07 -2.81
N THR A 58 -0.18 13.28 -2.73
CA THR A 58 0.58 13.88 -3.83
C THR A 58 0.55 12.99 -5.07
N HIS A 59 0.82 11.69 -4.89
CA HIS A 59 0.89 10.72 -5.98
C HIS A 59 -0.48 10.38 -6.58
N ASN A 60 -1.52 10.22 -5.75
CA ASN A 60 -2.84 9.78 -6.23
C ASN A 60 -3.73 10.93 -6.69
N VAL A 61 -3.60 12.10 -6.08
CA VAL A 61 -4.55 13.21 -6.31
C VAL A 61 -3.84 14.37 -6.98
N ILE A 62 -2.83 14.94 -6.34
CA ILE A 62 -2.22 16.21 -6.79
C ILE A 62 -1.56 16.04 -8.16
N LEU A 63 -0.62 15.08 -8.31
CA LEU A 63 0.12 14.89 -9.56
C LEU A 63 -0.79 14.49 -10.73
N PRO A 64 -1.72 13.52 -10.61
CA PRO A 64 -2.62 13.17 -11.70
C PRO A 64 -3.52 14.33 -12.11
N LEU A 65 -4.11 15.08 -11.17
CA LEU A 65 -4.94 16.25 -11.49
C LEU A 65 -4.14 17.37 -12.15
N MET A 66 -2.93 17.66 -11.65
CA MET A 66 -2.06 18.66 -12.27
C MET A 66 -1.64 18.25 -13.68
N SER A 67 -1.47 16.95 -13.93
CA SER A 67 -1.09 16.43 -15.24
C SER A 67 -2.15 16.64 -16.32
N ILE A 68 -3.45 16.70 -15.96
CA ILE A 68 -4.55 17.01 -16.91
C ILE A 68 -4.28 18.34 -17.62
N LYS A 69 -3.92 19.37 -16.85
CA LYS A 69 -3.71 20.73 -17.37
C LYS A 69 -2.30 20.95 -17.89
N ARG A 70 -1.32 20.15 -17.42
CA ARG A 70 0.10 20.35 -17.70
C ARG A 70 0.76 19.03 -18.10
N PRO A 71 0.77 18.67 -19.41
CA PRO A 71 1.39 17.44 -19.90
C PRO A 71 2.87 17.31 -19.50
N LYS A 72 3.59 18.43 -19.30
CA LYS A 72 4.99 18.43 -18.83
C LYS A 72 5.17 17.71 -17.49
N ILE A 73 4.19 17.78 -16.59
CA ILE A 73 4.24 17.10 -15.29
C ILE A 73 4.23 15.59 -15.51
N ARG A 74 3.36 15.10 -16.39
CA ARG A 74 3.33 13.68 -16.76
C ARG A 74 4.68 13.23 -17.32
N HIS A 75 5.24 13.96 -18.28
CA HIS A 75 6.55 13.62 -18.85
C HIS A 75 7.65 13.59 -17.79
N TRP A 76 7.65 14.54 -16.85
CA TRP A 76 8.60 14.56 -15.75
C TRP A 76 8.45 13.34 -14.84
N VAL A 77 7.22 13.00 -14.42
CA VAL A 77 6.94 11.80 -13.61
C VAL A 77 7.38 10.52 -14.34
N GLU A 78 6.99 10.36 -15.60
CA GLU A 78 7.33 9.20 -16.42
C GLU A 78 8.84 9.10 -16.68
N SER A 79 9.55 10.23 -16.82
CA SER A 79 11.01 10.25 -17.01
C SER A 79 11.79 9.71 -15.80
N LYS A 80 11.17 9.74 -14.61
CA LYS A 80 11.73 9.16 -13.38
C LYS A 80 11.34 7.70 -13.19
N GLY A 81 10.63 7.10 -14.15
CA GLY A 81 10.14 5.73 -14.03
C GLY A 81 8.97 5.60 -13.06
N PHE A 82 8.24 6.69 -12.78
CA PHE A 82 7.00 6.67 -12.02
C PHE A 82 5.79 6.71 -12.94
N PHE A 83 4.64 6.24 -12.45
CA PHE A 83 3.35 6.31 -13.15
C PHE A 83 2.45 7.36 -12.50
N LEU A 84 1.37 7.73 -13.21
CA LEU A 84 0.27 8.49 -12.64
C LEU A 84 -0.95 7.57 -12.56
N PRO A 85 -1.50 7.29 -11.37
CA PRO A 85 -2.63 6.38 -11.24
C PRO A 85 -3.86 6.93 -12.00
N PRO A 86 -4.65 6.08 -12.68
CA PRO A 86 -5.88 6.51 -13.33
C PRO A 86 -6.85 7.15 -12.33
N LEU A 87 -7.31 8.37 -12.61
CA LEU A 87 -8.16 9.13 -11.68
C LEU A 87 -9.48 8.42 -11.32
N GLN A 88 -10.03 7.64 -12.25
CA GLN A 88 -11.22 6.82 -11.99
C GLN A 88 -10.94 5.77 -10.90
N LEU A 89 -9.79 5.11 -10.97
CA LEU A 89 -9.38 4.12 -9.97
C LEU A 89 -9.08 4.78 -8.62
N VAL A 90 -8.44 5.95 -8.63
CA VAL A 90 -8.24 6.77 -7.42
C VAL A 90 -9.59 7.15 -6.78
N ALA A 91 -10.57 7.57 -7.58
CA ALA A 91 -11.90 7.92 -7.09
C ALA A 91 -12.61 6.70 -6.48
N THR A 92 -12.54 5.53 -7.12
CA THR A 92 -13.06 4.27 -6.57
C THR A 92 -12.38 3.91 -5.25
N TYR A 93 -11.05 4.00 -5.17
CA TYR A 93 -10.29 3.75 -3.95
C TYR A 93 -10.72 4.70 -2.81
N LEU A 94 -10.81 6.00 -3.06
CA LEU A 94 -11.22 6.97 -2.06
C LEU A 94 -12.67 6.74 -1.60
N ALA A 95 -13.58 6.43 -2.52
CA ALA A 95 -14.97 6.10 -2.18
C ALA A 95 -15.04 4.87 -1.25
N LEU A 96 -14.33 3.79 -1.60
CA LEU A 96 -14.28 2.58 -0.77
C LEU A 96 -13.64 2.83 0.59
N ALA A 97 -12.55 3.60 0.65
CA ALA A 97 -11.87 3.95 1.89
C ALA A 97 -12.77 4.81 2.81
N ILE A 98 -13.55 5.73 2.25
CA ILE A 98 -14.51 6.54 3.00
C ILE A 98 -15.68 5.68 3.49
N ILE A 99 -16.24 4.83 2.62
CA ILE A 99 -17.34 3.93 2.99
C ILE A 99 -16.91 3.01 4.13
N LEU A 100 -15.73 2.39 4.02
CA LEU A 100 -15.20 1.52 5.07
C LEU A 100 -15.08 2.28 6.40
N GLN A 101 -14.47 3.46 6.41
CA GLN A 101 -14.27 4.25 7.63
C GLN A 101 -15.57 4.81 8.21
N ALA A 102 -16.56 5.14 7.38
CA ALA A 102 -17.81 5.75 7.81
C ALA A 102 -18.86 4.73 8.28
N PHE A 103 -18.89 3.53 7.67
CA PHE A 103 -19.98 2.57 7.85
C PHE A 103 -19.56 1.22 8.43
N VAL A 104 -18.27 0.90 8.50
CA VAL A 104 -17.79 -0.40 8.98
C VAL A 104 -17.03 -0.25 10.30
N SER A 105 -17.71 -0.52 11.40
CA SER A 105 -17.10 -0.60 12.74
C SER A 105 -16.56 -2.02 13.00
N HIS A 106 -15.37 -2.31 12.49
CA HIS A 106 -14.70 -3.60 12.69
C HIS A 106 -13.35 -3.42 13.40
N ARG A 107 -12.98 -4.36 14.28
CA ARG A 107 -11.67 -4.35 14.98
C ARG A 107 -10.46 -4.33 14.02
N ARG A 108 -10.68 -4.68 12.76
CA ARG A 108 -9.68 -4.84 11.69
C ARG A 108 -9.86 -3.80 10.57
N GLU A 109 -10.57 -2.69 10.82
CA GLU A 109 -10.81 -1.62 9.84
C GLU A 109 -9.52 -1.15 9.14
N LYS A 110 -8.41 -1.09 9.90
CA LYS A 110 -7.10 -0.64 9.38
C LYS A 110 -6.48 -1.68 8.45
N GLU A 111 -6.58 -2.96 8.79
CA GLU A 111 -6.11 -4.07 7.96
C GLU A 111 -6.91 -4.10 6.64
N LEU A 112 -8.23 -3.95 6.72
CA LEU A 112 -9.10 -3.86 5.54
C LEU A 112 -8.75 -2.65 4.65
N LEU A 113 -8.47 -1.49 5.26
CA LEU A 113 -8.04 -0.31 4.52
C LEU A 113 -6.67 -0.52 3.83
N GLU A 114 -5.73 -1.18 4.50
CA GLU A 114 -4.43 -1.54 3.93
C GLU A 114 -4.59 -2.49 2.73
N VAL A 115 -5.51 -3.47 2.80
CA VAL A 115 -5.82 -4.37 1.67
C VAL A 115 -6.45 -3.61 0.50
N ILE A 116 -7.41 -2.72 0.75
CA ILE A 116 -8.01 -1.87 -0.29
C ILE A 116 -6.93 -1.01 -0.97
N GLY A 117 -6.01 -0.42 -0.18
CA GLY A 117 -4.87 0.33 -0.70
C GLY A 117 -3.92 -0.53 -1.54
N ALA A 118 -3.63 -1.76 -1.11
CA ALA A 118 -2.77 -2.69 -1.85
C ALA A 118 -3.39 -3.06 -3.21
N ILE A 119 -4.69 -3.39 -3.25
CA ILE A 119 -5.43 -3.67 -4.49
C ILE A 119 -5.40 -2.46 -5.42
N HIS A 120 -5.62 -1.25 -4.90
CA HIS A 120 -5.56 0.00 -5.66
C HIS A 120 -4.20 0.19 -6.34
N TYR A 121 -3.10 0.05 -5.59
CA TYR A 121 -1.76 0.23 -6.13
C TYR A 121 -1.38 -0.86 -7.12
N PHE A 122 -1.67 -2.12 -6.80
CA PHE A 122 -1.37 -3.25 -7.67
C PHE A 122 -2.11 -3.13 -9.01
N THR A 123 -3.38 -2.75 -8.97
CA THR A 123 -4.19 -2.45 -10.16
C THR A 123 -3.66 -1.24 -10.92
N SER A 124 -3.29 -0.16 -10.23
CA SER A 124 -2.73 1.03 -10.89
C SER A 124 -1.44 0.72 -11.64
N VAL A 125 -0.53 -0.03 -11.01
CA VAL A 125 0.73 -0.49 -11.61
C VAL A 125 0.46 -1.35 -12.84
N PHE A 126 -0.46 -2.31 -12.74
CA PHE A 126 -0.78 -3.20 -13.86
C PHE A 126 -1.43 -2.44 -15.04
N LEU A 127 -2.40 -1.57 -14.77
CA LEU A 127 -3.07 -0.80 -15.82
C LEU A 127 -2.10 0.17 -16.51
N THR A 128 -1.21 0.81 -15.76
CA THR A 128 -0.27 1.81 -16.29
C THR A 128 0.92 1.16 -16.99
N TYR A 129 1.74 0.40 -16.26
CA TYR A 129 2.93 -0.23 -16.83
C TYR A 129 2.60 -1.44 -17.69
N GLY A 130 1.64 -2.27 -17.30
CA GLY A 130 1.25 -3.44 -18.09
C GLY A 130 0.53 -3.01 -19.37
N LEU A 131 -0.63 -2.37 -19.22
CA LEU A 131 -1.53 -2.12 -20.35
C LEU A 131 -1.29 -0.80 -21.09
N GLY A 132 -0.62 0.18 -20.47
CA GLY A 132 -0.35 1.50 -21.04
C GLY A 132 -1.44 2.53 -20.80
N ILE A 133 -2.37 2.28 -19.87
CA ILE A 133 -3.44 3.25 -19.55
C ILE A 133 -2.81 4.45 -18.86
N GLY A 134 -2.77 5.59 -19.54
CA GLY A 134 -2.19 6.81 -18.97
C GLY A 134 -0.67 6.74 -18.77
N TYR A 135 0.03 5.84 -19.47
CA TYR A 135 1.49 5.73 -19.44
C TYR A 135 2.07 5.60 -20.86
N SER A 136 3.19 6.29 -21.13
CA SER A 136 3.76 6.34 -22.49
C SER A 136 4.57 5.11 -22.91
N LYS A 137 5.00 4.27 -21.97
CA LYS A 137 5.94 3.16 -22.22
C LYS A 137 5.44 1.84 -21.61
N PRO A 138 4.33 1.25 -22.12
CA PRO A 138 3.84 -0.02 -21.60
C PRO A 138 4.83 -1.17 -21.85
N ILE A 139 4.84 -2.13 -20.92
CA ILE A 139 5.61 -3.37 -20.99
C ILE A 139 4.97 -4.35 -21.98
N LEU A 140 3.64 -4.50 -21.94
CA LEU A 140 2.92 -5.40 -22.83
C LEU A 140 2.65 -4.68 -24.15
N SER A 141 3.16 -5.24 -25.24
CA SER A 141 3.07 -4.61 -26.57
C SER A 141 1.97 -5.23 -27.43
N ASN A 142 1.79 -6.56 -27.37
CA ASN A 142 0.82 -7.26 -28.22
C ASN A 142 -0.53 -7.53 -27.52
N LEU A 143 -1.59 -7.63 -28.31
CA LEU A 143 -2.96 -7.76 -27.80
C LEU A 143 -3.22 -9.11 -27.11
N GLU A 144 -2.57 -10.16 -27.57
CA GLU A 144 -2.74 -11.50 -27.01
C GLU A 144 -2.13 -11.61 -25.61
N GLU A 145 -0.92 -11.11 -25.41
CA GLU A 145 -0.26 -10.97 -24.11
C GLU A 145 -1.07 -10.08 -23.18
N LYS A 146 -1.58 -8.94 -23.67
CA LYS A 146 -2.47 -8.08 -22.87
C LYS A 146 -3.69 -8.86 -22.38
N ARG A 147 -4.34 -9.64 -23.24
CA ARG A 147 -5.51 -10.46 -22.87
C ARG A 147 -5.14 -11.55 -21.86
N ARG A 148 -4.12 -12.36 -22.14
CA ARG A 148 -3.67 -13.46 -21.27
C ARG A 148 -3.24 -12.93 -19.90
N THR A 149 -2.42 -11.88 -19.86
CA THR A 149 -1.94 -11.29 -18.61
C THR A 149 -3.05 -10.60 -17.85
N THR A 150 -4.01 -9.96 -18.53
CA THR A 150 -5.20 -9.39 -17.87
C THR A 150 -6.03 -10.49 -17.21
N LEU A 151 -6.24 -11.63 -17.86
CA LEU A 151 -6.95 -12.77 -17.27
C LEU A 151 -6.24 -13.26 -15.99
N LEU A 152 -4.93 -13.48 -16.06
CA LEU A 152 -4.13 -13.90 -14.89
C LEU A 152 -4.19 -12.87 -13.76
N PHE A 153 -4.09 -11.58 -14.10
CA PHE A 153 -4.20 -10.49 -13.15
C PHE A 153 -5.58 -10.44 -12.50
N SER A 154 -6.66 -10.62 -13.27
CA SER A 154 -8.02 -10.70 -12.73
C SER A 154 -8.18 -11.88 -11.78
N ILE A 155 -7.67 -13.06 -12.11
CA ILE A 155 -7.70 -14.23 -11.22
C ILE A 155 -6.98 -13.93 -9.90
N LEU A 156 -5.80 -13.30 -9.98
CA LEU A 156 -5.05 -12.88 -8.79
C LEU A 156 -5.81 -11.84 -7.95
N LEU A 157 -6.47 -10.88 -8.58
CA LEU A 157 -7.32 -9.91 -7.86
C LEU A 157 -8.50 -10.60 -7.16
N PHE A 158 -9.17 -11.54 -7.82
CA PHE A 158 -10.24 -12.33 -7.19
C PHE A 158 -9.72 -13.11 -5.98
N PHE A 159 -8.53 -13.70 -6.09
CA PHE A 159 -7.88 -14.37 -4.97
C PHE A 159 -7.59 -13.40 -3.81
N LEU A 160 -7.06 -12.21 -4.07
CA LEU A 160 -6.80 -11.20 -3.03
C LEU A 160 -8.09 -10.73 -2.35
N VAL A 161 -9.17 -10.53 -3.10
CA VAL A 161 -10.49 -10.20 -2.55
C VAL A 161 -11.03 -11.34 -1.68
N TYR A 162 -10.84 -12.60 -2.11
CA TYR A 162 -11.22 -13.77 -1.32
C TYR A 162 -10.46 -13.84 0.01
N ILE A 163 -9.14 -13.58 0.01
CA ILE A 163 -8.35 -13.49 1.24
C ILE A 163 -8.87 -12.37 2.15
N ALA A 164 -9.17 -11.20 1.59
CA ALA A 164 -9.75 -10.09 2.35
C ALA A 164 -11.09 -10.48 3.02
N TRP A 165 -11.93 -11.21 2.28
CA TRP A 165 -13.20 -11.71 2.78
C TRP A 165 -13.02 -12.74 3.91
N ILE A 166 -12.07 -13.68 3.79
CA ILE A 166 -11.73 -14.59 4.90
C ILE A 166 -11.30 -13.80 6.13
N LEU A 167 -10.37 -12.85 5.98
CA LEU A 167 -9.86 -12.03 7.08
C LEU A 167 -10.94 -11.21 7.78
N GLY A 168 -11.93 -10.73 7.02
CA GLY A 168 -13.09 -10.02 7.54
C GLY A 168 -14.08 -10.92 8.31
N ASN A 169 -14.09 -12.22 8.06
CA ASN A 169 -15.00 -13.17 8.70
C ASN A 169 -14.35 -14.03 9.81
N MET A 170 -13.03 -14.06 9.94
CA MET A 170 -12.35 -14.83 10.99
C MET A 170 -12.50 -14.18 12.37
N SER A 171 -12.97 -14.95 13.37
CA SER A 171 -12.89 -14.54 14.77
C SER A 171 -11.48 -14.79 15.34
N LEU A 172 -11.08 -14.06 16.39
CA LEU A 172 -9.75 -14.22 17.00
C LEU A 172 -9.50 -15.65 17.55
N LYS A 173 -10.57 -16.36 17.92
CA LYS A 173 -10.49 -17.74 18.43
C LYS A 173 -10.01 -18.72 17.36
N ASP A 174 -10.31 -18.46 16.09
CA ASP A 174 -9.99 -19.36 14.98
C ASP A 174 -8.52 -19.23 14.52
N PHE A 175 -7.84 -18.14 14.89
CA PHE A 175 -6.44 -17.88 14.55
C PHE A 175 -5.46 -18.27 15.66
N LEU A 176 -5.87 -18.14 16.94
CA LEU A 176 -5.02 -18.46 18.11
C LEU A 176 -5.10 -19.95 18.54
N LEU A 177 -5.95 -20.75 17.90
CA LEU A 177 -6.05 -22.20 18.12
C LEU A 177 -5.27 -23.03 17.06
N LYS A 178 -4.38 -22.38 16.31
CA LYS A 178 -3.33 -23.01 15.50
C LYS A 178 -1.99 -22.44 15.91
#